data_AF-A0A2D5J1G2-F1
#
_entry.id   AF-A0A2D5J1G2-F1
#
_cell.length_a   1.000
_cell.length_b   1.000
_cell.length_c   1.000
_cell.angle_alpha   90.00
_cell.angle_beta   90.00
_cell.angle_gamma   90.00
#
_symmetry.space_group_name_H-M   'P 1'
#
loop_
_entity.id
_entity.type
_entity.pdbx_description
1 polymer ?
#
loop_
_entity_poly.entity_id
_entity_poly.type
_entity_poly.pdbx_seq_one_letter_code
_entity_poly.pdbx_strand_id
1 'polypeptide(L)'
;MLKTLQTDFDRASRAYCDTHGFTRDADWYILKLQEEVGELTQAWNRLSGRARLKDVPADRMHRDLEDEAADVLGHILLLAERHDLDLAAAIQRKWRFAPRDPDTPTDGDTTRDADAAGPPP
;
A
#
# COMPACT_ATOMS: atom_id res chain seq x y z
N MET A 1 -10.86 -5.67 -1.46
CA MET A 1 -9.55 -4.96 -1.47
C MET A 1 -9.10 -4.40 -0.12
N LEU A 2 -9.40 -3.14 0.28
CA LEU A 2 -8.72 -2.47 1.42
C LEU A 2 -8.83 -3.20 2.77
N LYS A 3 -10.04 -3.66 3.16
CA LYS A 3 -10.22 -4.44 4.40
C LYS A 3 -9.43 -5.75 4.41
N THR A 4 -9.29 -6.39 3.24
CA THR A 4 -8.47 -7.59 3.09
C THR A 4 -7.00 -7.27 3.33
N LEU A 5 -6.50 -6.20 2.70
CA LEU A 5 -5.13 -5.73 2.92
C LEU A 5 -4.87 -5.36 4.38
N GLN A 6 -5.79 -4.63 5.04
CA GLN A 6 -5.69 -4.31 6.47
C GLN A 6 -5.52 -5.58 7.31
N THR A 7 -6.35 -6.60 7.07
CA THR A 7 -6.26 -7.90 7.76
C THR A 7 -4.93 -8.60 7.51
N ASP A 8 -4.46 -8.64 6.26
CA ASP A 8 -3.20 -9.32 5.91
C ASP A 8 -1.99 -8.63 6.52
N PHE A 9 -1.94 -7.29 6.49
CA PHE A 9 -0.91 -6.52 7.17
C PHE A 9 -0.95 -6.71 8.69
N ASP A 10 -2.14 -6.74 9.31
CA ASP A 10 -2.25 -6.98 10.75
C ASP A 10 -1.72 -8.37 11.12
N ARG A 11 -2.04 -9.40 10.34
CA ARG A 11 -1.51 -10.75 10.53
C ARG A 11 0.02 -10.78 10.45
N ALA A 12 0.61 -10.14 9.43
CA ALA A 12 2.05 -10.07 9.26
C ALA A 12 2.72 -9.30 10.42
N SER A 13 2.15 -8.16 10.80
CA SER A 13 2.65 -7.31 11.88
C SER A 13 2.62 -8.01 13.25
N ARG A 14 1.57 -8.78 13.55
CA ARG A 14 1.50 -9.61 14.77
C ARG A 14 2.62 -10.65 14.80
N ALA A 15 2.79 -11.41 13.72
CA ALA A 15 3.84 -12.43 13.63
C ALA A 15 5.24 -11.83 13.86
N TYR A 16 5.48 -10.63 13.30
CA TYR A 16 6.73 -9.90 13.52
C TYR A 16 6.90 -9.49 14.99
N CYS A 17 5.88 -8.92 15.63
CA CYS A 17 5.95 -8.48 17.02
C CYS A 17 6.10 -9.64 18.01
N ASP A 18 5.40 -10.75 17.78
CA ASP A 18 5.50 -11.97 18.59
C ASP A 18 6.92 -12.54 18.53
N THR A 19 7.57 -12.45 17.36
CA THR A 19 8.95 -12.91 17.16
C THR A 19 9.98 -12.02 17.88
N HIS A 20 9.74 -10.71 17.96
CA HIS A 20 10.71 -9.74 18.46
C HIS A 20 10.37 -9.15 19.85
N GLY A 21 9.25 -9.55 20.46
CA GLY A 21 8.85 -9.15 21.81
C GLY A 21 8.34 -7.70 21.92
N PHE A 22 7.81 -7.12 20.85
CA PHE A 22 7.28 -5.76 20.86
C PHE A 22 5.82 -5.70 21.28
N THR A 23 5.46 -4.69 22.08
CA THR A 23 4.07 -4.38 22.40
C THR A 23 3.54 -3.33 21.44
N ARG A 24 2.47 -3.65 20.70
CA ARG A 24 1.76 -2.72 19.81
C ARG A 24 0.76 -1.88 20.60
N ASP A 25 1.26 -1.04 21.50
CA ASP A 25 0.41 -0.05 22.18
C ASP A 25 -0.05 1.05 21.20
N ALA A 26 -0.83 2.03 21.69
CA ALA A 26 -1.36 3.07 20.80
C ALA A 26 -0.26 3.95 20.19
N ASP A 27 0.80 4.25 20.96
CA ASP A 27 1.88 5.12 20.53
C ASP A 27 2.78 4.42 19.50
N TRP A 28 2.94 3.10 19.63
CA TRP A 28 3.73 2.28 18.72
C TRP A 28 3.36 2.50 17.24
N TYR A 29 2.08 2.58 16.89
CA TYR A 29 1.65 2.72 15.48
C TYR A 29 2.10 4.05 14.86
N ILE A 30 2.03 5.14 15.63
CA ILE A 30 2.43 6.46 15.14
C ILE A 30 3.96 6.58 15.10
N LEU A 31 4.65 6.06 16.12
CA LEU A 31 6.11 6.08 16.17
C LEU A 31 6.73 5.23 15.05
N LYS A 32 6.21 4.02 14.82
CA LYS A 32 6.65 3.20 13.69
C LYS A 32 6.29 3.81 12.34
N LEU A 33 5.11 4.41 12.17
CA LEU A 33 4.80 5.15 10.93
C LEU A 33 5.82 6.28 10.67
N GLN A 34 6.25 7.00 11.71
CA GLN A 34 7.30 8.02 11.57
C GLN A 34 8.65 7.40 11.17
N GLU A 35 8.99 6.24 11.73
CA GLU A 35 10.17 5.46 11.35
C GLU A 35 10.14 5.10 9.86
N GLU A 36 9.06 4.47 9.38
CA GLU A 36 8.94 4.05 7.97
C GLU A 36 9.00 5.24 7.00
N VAL A 37 8.39 6.38 7.37
CA VAL A 37 8.50 7.62 6.57
C VAL A 37 9.95 8.13 6.53
N GLY A 38 10.69 7.97 7.62
CA GLY A 38 12.12 8.27 7.70
C GLY A 38 12.96 7.37 6.79
N GLU A 39 12.69 6.07 6.75
CA GLU A 39 13.37 5.10 5.89
C GLU A 39 13.06 5.34 4.41
N LEU A 40 11.79 5.57 4.07
CA LEU A 40 11.36 6.00 2.73
C LEU A 40 12.06 7.28 2.28
N THR A 41 12.18 8.27 3.18
CA THR A 41 12.88 9.52 2.89
C THR A 41 14.37 9.29 2.60
N GLN A 42 15.00 8.36 3.34
CA GLN A 42 16.39 7.98 3.10
C GLN A 42 16.56 7.25 1.77
N ALA A 43 15.69 6.30 1.44
CA ALA A 43 15.69 5.60 0.15
C ALA A 43 15.54 6.60 -1.02
N TRP A 44 14.61 7.54 -0.92
CA TRP A 44 14.44 8.63 -1.90
C TRP A 44 15.69 9.50 -2.05
N ASN A 45 16.34 9.86 -0.95
CA ASN A 45 17.57 10.67 -0.99
C ASN A 45 18.74 9.93 -1.65
N ARG A 46 18.84 8.60 -1.50
CA ARG A 46 19.81 7.77 -2.21
C ARG A 46 19.52 7.75 -3.70
N LEU A 47 18.28 7.45 -4.09
CA LEU A 47 17.87 7.38 -5.50
C LEU A 47 18.02 8.72 -6.23
N SER A 48 17.67 9.83 -5.57
CA SER A 48 17.75 11.19 -6.14
C SER A 48 19.18 11.77 -6.17
N GLY A 49 20.20 11.01 -5.78
CA GLY A 49 21.60 11.44 -5.80
C GLY A 49 21.97 12.48 -4.74
N ARG A 50 21.13 12.65 -3.71
CA ARG A 50 21.35 13.61 -2.61
C ARG A 50 22.11 13.01 -1.42
N ALA A 51 22.38 11.71 -1.46
CA ALA A 51 23.20 10.99 -0.48
C ALA A 51 24.53 10.54 -1.11
N ARG A 52 25.57 10.36 -0.28
CA ARG A 52 26.82 9.70 -0.71
C ARG A 52 26.49 8.29 -1.19
N LEU A 53 26.61 8.04 -2.48
CA LEU A 53 26.41 6.72 -3.09
C LEU A 53 27.53 5.79 -2.63
N LYS A 54 27.19 4.77 -1.85
CA LYS A 54 28.09 3.64 -1.54
C LYS A 54 27.96 2.58 -2.64
N ASP A 55 28.42 2.82 -3.86
CA ASP A 55 28.48 1.82 -4.96
C ASP A 55 27.24 0.89 -5.10
N VAL A 56 26.05 1.36 -4.71
CA VAL A 56 24.83 0.54 -4.75
C VAL A 56 24.30 0.61 -6.19
N PRO A 57 23.94 -0.52 -6.82
CA PRO A 57 23.30 -0.53 -8.13
C PRO A 57 21.95 0.22 -8.12
N ALA A 58 21.61 0.89 -9.23
CA ALA A 58 20.40 1.71 -9.32
C ALA A 58 19.10 0.89 -9.22
N ASP A 59 19.09 -0.35 -9.72
CA ASP A 59 17.97 -1.29 -9.59
C ASP A 59 17.71 -1.67 -8.13
N ARG A 60 18.77 -1.83 -7.34
CA ARG A 60 18.66 -2.08 -5.90
C ARG A 60 18.09 -0.86 -5.17
N MET A 61 18.48 0.36 -5.53
CA MET A 61 17.90 1.58 -4.93
C MET A 61 16.41 1.75 -5.24
N HIS A 62 15.97 1.34 -6.43
CA HIS A 62 14.56 1.40 -6.80
C HIS A 62 13.73 0.40 -5.98
N ARG A 63 14.23 -0.82 -5.81
CA ARG A 63 13.59 -1.83 -4.95
C ARG A 63 13.53 -1.39 -3.51
N ASP A 64 14.63 -0.85 -2.99
CA ASP A 64 14.65 -0.29 -1.63
C ASP A 64 13.51 0.76 -1.50
N LEU A 65 13.33 1.66 -2.47
CA LEU A 65 12.23 2.62 -2.45
C LEU A 65 10.83 1.98 -2.48
N GLU A 66 10.64 0.93 -3.28
CA GLU A 66 9.38 0.17 -3.35
C GLU A 66 9.04 -0.50 -2.01
N ASP A 67 10.04 -1.12 -1.38
CA ASP A 67 9.92 -1.80 -0.09
C ASP A 67 9.52 -0.79 1.01
N GLU A 68 10.25 0.33 1.13
CA GLU A 68 9.92 1.36 2.13
C GLU A 68 8.55 2.00 1.89
N ALA A 69 8.13 2.13 0.62
CA ALA A 69 6.79 2.64 0.30
C ALA A 69 5.70 1.66 0.72
N ALA A 70 5.95 0.36 0.59
CA ALA A 70 5.05 -0.68 1.07
C ALA A 70 4.95 -0.67 2.60
N ASP A 71 6.04 -0.42 3.32
CA ASP A 71 6.04 -0.34 4.78
C ASP A 71 5.24 0.87 5.31
N VAL A 72 5.40 2.04 4.67
CA VAL A 72 4.57 3.22 4.96
C VAL A 72 3.09 2.93 4.71
N LEU A 73 2.75 2.32 3.58
CA LEU A 73 1.37 1.93 3.27
C LEU A 73 0.83 0.95 4.33
N GLY A 74 1.62 -0.07 4.67
CA GLY A 74 1.29 -1.06 5.68
C GLY A 74 0.97 -0.40 7.02
N HIS A 75 1.82 0.52 7.49
CA HIS A 75 1.58 1.21 8.76
C HIS A 75 0.35 2.12 8.75
N ILE A 76 0.01 2.76 7.62
CA ILE A 76 -1.26 3.49 7.48
C ILE A 76 -2.46 2.54 7.62
N LEU A 77 -2.39 1.36 7.00
CA LEU A 77 -3.46 0.36 7.09
C LEU A 77 -3.59 -0.22 8.50
N LEU A 78 -2.47 -0.48 9.18
CA LEU A 78 -2.44 -0.93 10.58
C LEU A 78 -3.03 0.11 11.53
N LEU A 79 -2.71 1.40 11.33
CA LEU A 79 -3.29 2.50 12.10
C LEU A 79 -4.80 2.58 11.88
N ALA A 80 -5.25 2.42 10.63
CA ALA A 80 -6.68 2.42 10.31
C ALA A 80 -7.43 1.25 10.95
N GLU A 81 -6.86 0.04 10.93
CA GLU A 81 -7.43 -1.13 11.62
C GLU A 81 -7.51 -0.89 13.13
N ARG A 82 -6.44 -0.37 13.75
CA ARG A 82 -6.38 -0.12 15.19
C ARG A 82 -7.42 0.89 15.68
N HIS A 83 -7.77 1.88 14.86
CA HIS A 83 -8.69 2.97 15.20
C HIS A 83 -10.06 2.86 14.52
N ASP A 84 -10.38 1.72 13.90
CA ASP A 84 -11.64 1.46 13.19
C ASP A 84 -11.96 2.54 12.13
N LEU A 85 -10.95 2.94 11.35
CA LEU A 85 -11.08 3.94 10.31
C LEU A 85 -11.57 3.32 9.01
N ASP A 86 -12.73 3.77 8.50
CA ASP A 86 -13.20 3.44 7.16
C ASP A 86 -12.46 4.26 6.08
N LEU A 87 -11.28 3.77 5.69
CA LEU A 87 -10.47 4.38 4.65
C LEU A 87 -11.16 4.37 3.28
N ALA A 88 -11.95 3.35 2.96
CA ALA A 88 -12.64 3.28 1.67
C ALA A 88 -13.68 4.42 1.55
N ALA A 89 -14.49 4.61 2.59
CA ALA A 89 -15.42 5.72 2.65
C ALA A 89 -14.69 7.07 2.72
N ALA A 90 -13.58 7.17 3.46
CA ALA A 90 -12.78 8.40 3.51
C ALA A 90 -12.21 8.80 2.14
N ILE A 91 -11.72 7.83 1.37
CA ILE A 91 -11.23 8.05 0.00
C ILE A 91 -12.39 8.51 -0.89
N GLN A 92 -13.55 7.84 -0.85
CA GLN A 92 -14.70 8.24 -1.66
C GLN A 92 -15.17 9.66 -1.35
N ARG A 93 -15.28 10.02 -0.05
CA ARG A 93 -15.70 11.37 0.36
C ARG A 93 -14.71 12.45 -0.06
N LYS A 94 -13.40 12.20 0.06
CA LYS A 94 -12.35 13.21 -0.15
C LYS A 94 -11.85 13.29 -1.59
N TRP A 95 -11.69 12.15 -2.24
CA TRP A 95 -11.06 12.02 -3.56
C TRP A 95 -12.06 11.65 -4.67
N ARG A 96 -13.33 11.39 -4.33
CA ARG A 96 -14.44 11.15 -5.28
C ARG A 96 -14.28 9.92 -6.18
N PHE A 97 -13.46 8.95 -5.76
CA PHE A 97 -13.41 7.60 -6.35
C PHE A 97 -13.49 6.54 -5.26
N ALA A 98 -13.96 5.35 -5.61
CA ALA A 98 -13.94 4.20 -4.71
C ALA A 98 -12.65 3.38 -5.00
N PRO A 99 -11.95 2.87 -3.98
CA PRO A 99 -10.91 1.86 -4.17
C PRO A 99 -11.54 0.60 -4.78
N ARG A 100 -10.93 0.05 -5.84
CA ARG A 100 -11.46 -1.11 -6.57
C ARG A 100 -10.31 -2.06 -6.87
N ASP A 101 -10.62 -3.35 -6.94
CA ASP A 101 -9.68 -4.30 -7.53
C ASP A 101 -9.61 -4.02 -9.04
N PRO A 102 -8.40 -3.94 -9.63
CA PRO A 102 -8.21 -3.64 -11.04
C PRO A 102 -8.92 -4.64 -11.97
N ASP A 103 -9.13 -5.87 -11.51
CA ASP A 103 -9.84 -6.92 -12.24
C ASP A 103 -11.37 -6.91 -12.04
N THR A 104 -11.90 -5.95 -11.27
CA THR A 104 -13.36 -5.80 -11.14
C THR A 104 -13.92 -5.13 -12.40
N PRO A 105 -14.81 -5.79 -13.16
CA PRO A 105 -15.39 -5.20 -14.36
C PRO A 105 -16.05 -3.86 -14.04
N THR A 106 -15.79 -2.84 -14.86
CA THR A 106 -16.53 -1.58 -14.75
C THR A 106 -17.87 -1.72 -15.48
N ASP A 107 -18.94 -1.16 -14.92
CA ASP A 107 -20.29 -1.12 -15.52
C ASP A 107 -20.38 -0.38 -16.88
N GLY A 108 -19.24 -0.08 -17.53
CA GLY A 108 -19.15 0.52 -18.86
C GLY A 108 -18.45 -0.35 -19.92
N ASP A 109 -17.99 -1.56 -19.58
CA ASP A 109 -17.25 -2.44 -20.52
C ASP A 109 -18.16 -3.49 -21.20
N THR A 110 -19.40 -3.65 -20.75
CA THR A 110 -20.34 -4.66 -21.25
C THR A 110 -21.06 -4.30 -22.55
N THR A 111 -20.73 -3.18 -23.20
CA THR A 111 -21.49 -2.70 -24.39
C THR A 111 -20.73 -2.76 -25.73
N ARG A 112 -19.55 -3.41 -25.82
CA ARG A 112 -18.78 -3.41 -27.09
C ARG A 112 -18.72 -4.71 -27.91
N ASP A 113 -19.20 -5.84 -27.39
CA ASP A 113 -19.04 -7.13 -28.10
C ASP A 113 -20.32 -7.73 -28.70
N ALA A 114 -21.42 -6.98 -28.81
CA ALA A 114 -22.69 -7.51 -29.33
C ALA A 114 -22.90 -7.37 -30.86
N ASP A 115 -22.05 -6.64 -31.60
CA ASP A 115 -22.27 -6.35 -33.03
C ASP A 115 -21.38 -7.14 -34.02
N ALA A 116 -20.68 -8.18 -33.56
CA ALA A 116 -19.82 -9.02 -34.41
C ALA A 116 -20.41 -10.42 -34.68
N ALA A 117 -21.70 -10.51 -35.01
CA ALA A 117 -22.30 -11.71 -35.59
C ALA A 117 -22.70 -11.45 -37.04
N GLY A 118 -21.78 -11.72 -37.97
CA GLY A 118 -22.08 -11.76 -39.41
C GLY A 118 -23.11 -12.86 -39.72
N PRO A 119 -23.92 -12.72 -40.78
CA PRO A 119 -25.02 -13.63 -41.04
C PRO A 119 -24.50 -15.04 -41.43
N PRO A 120 -25.21 -16.11 -41.02
CA PRO A 120 -24.83 -17.50 -41.27
C PRO A 120 -24.98 -17.88 -42.76
N PRO A 121 -24.38 -19.00 -43.20
CA PRO A 121 -23.91 -19.22 -44.58
C PRO A 121 -25.00 -19.41 -45.64
#